data_AF-A0A661UIU6-F1
#
_entry.id   AF-A0A661UIU6-F1
#
_cell.length_a   1.000
_cell.length_b   1.000
_cell.length_c   1.000
_cell.angle_alpha   90.00
_cell.angle_beta   90.00
_cell.angle_gamma   90.00
#
_symmetry.space_group_name_H-M   'P 1'
#
loop_
_entity.id
_entity.type
_entity.pdbx_description
1 polymer ?
#
loop_
_entity_poly.entity_id
_entity_poly.type
_entity_poly.pdbx_seq_one_letter_code
_entity_poly.pdbx_strand_id
1 'polypeptide(L)' 'VNDKCTGCTICARNCPVQAISGKVKEKHFIDQDVCVKCGICYEVCKFDAITVK' A
#
# COMPACT_ATOMS: atom_id res chain seq x y z
N VAL A 1 -1.15 7.06 -2.68
CA VAL A 1 -1.40 5.98 -3.67
C VAL A 1 -1.89 6.63 -4.96
N ASN A 2 -1.24 6.34 -6.09
CA ASN A 2 -1.54 6.96 -7.38
C ASN A 2 -2.54 6.12 -8.20
N ASP A 3 -2.88 6.60 -9.40
CA ASP A 3 -3.80 5.95 -10.35
C ASP A 3 -3.29 4.61 -10.93
N LYS A 4 -2.03 4.24 -10.68
CA LYS A 4 -1.50 2.93 -11.09
C LYS A 4 -1.91 1.80 -10.15
N CYS A 5 -2.53 2.11 -9.01
CA CYS A 5 -2.99 1.11 -8.06
C CYS A 5 -4.18 0.33 -8.63
N THR A 6 -3.96 -0.93 -8.99
CA THR A 6 -5.00 -1.84 -9.50
C THR A 6 -5.82 -2.52 -8.40
N GLY A 7 -5.56 -2.18 -7.13
CA GLY A 7 -6.24 -2.78 -5.99
C GLY A 7 -5.88 -4.25 -5.76
N CYS A 8 -4.62 -4.64 -6.01
CA CYS A 8 -4.15 -6.02 -5.91
C CYS A 8 -3.94 -6.55 -4.48
N THR A 9 -4.16 -5.72 -3.45
CA THR A 9 -4.05 -6.04 -1.99
C THR A 9 -2.73 -6.66 -1.52
N ILE A 10 -1.72 -6.80 -2.38
CA ILE A 10 -0.43 -7.44 -2.05
C ILE A 10 0.38 -6.63 -1.04
N CYS A 11 0.26 -5.29 -1.10
CA CYS A 11 0.90 -4.39 -0.17
C CYS A 11 0.28 -4.51 1.23
N ALA A 12 -1.04 -4.63 1.32
CA ALA A 12 -1.75 -4.82 2.59
C ALA A 12 -1.39 -6.15 3.24
N ARG A 13 -1.30 -7.23 2.46
CA ARG A 13 -0.91 -8.55 2.97
C ARG A 13 0.53 -8.60 3.50
N ASN A 14 1.45 -7.87 2.88
CA ASN A 14 2.85 -7.80 3.32
C ASN A 14 3.10 -6.70 4.37
N CYS A 15 2.09 -5.92 4.74
CA CYS A 15 2.28 -4.86 5.73
C CYS A 15 2.34 -5.50 7.13
N PRO A 16 3.47 -5.41 7.86
CA PRO A 16 3.63 -6.06 9.17
C PRO A 16 2.70 -5.49 10.23
N VAL A 17 2.34 -4.21 10.09
CA VAL A 17 1.44 -3.47 10.98
C VAL A 17 0.04 -3.33 10.40
N GLN A 18 -0.25 -3.95 9.24
CA GLN A 18 -1.54 -3.86 8.55
C GLN A 18 -2.05 -2.42 8.39
N ALA A 19 -1.14 -1.45 8.19
CA ALA A 19 -1.46 -0.03 8.04
C ALA A 19 -2.11 0.32 6.68
N ILE A 20 -2.44 -0.67 5.84
CA ILE A 20 -2.96 -0.44 4.50
C ILE A 20 -4.39 -0.98 4.42
N SER A 21 -5.32 -0.07 4.20
CA SER A 21 -6.74 -0.36 4.03
C SER A 21 -7.14 -0.13 2.58
N GLY A 22 -7.74 -1.12 1.92
CA GLY A 22 -8.17 -1.00 0.54
C GLY A 22 -8.97 -2.21 0.09
N LYS A 23 -9.90 -1.99 -0.84
CA LYS A 23 -10.69 -3.07 -1.45
C LYS A 23 -10.08 -3.49 -2.78
N VAL A 24 -10.44 -4.69 -3.22
CA VAL A 24 -10.05 -5.23 -4.52
C VAL A 24 -10.62 -4.33 -5.62
N LYS A 25 -9.79 -3.96 -6.61
CA LYS A 25 -10.08 -2.96 -7.67
C LYS A 25 -10.25 -1.51 -7.19
N GLU A 26 -9.98 -1.20 -5.93
CA GLU A 26 -9.99 0.18 -5.43
C GLU A 26 -8.59 0.64 -5.00
N LYS A 27 -8.39 1.96 -5.02
CA LYS A 27 -7.16 2.58 -4.52
C LYS A 27 -7.00 2.26 -3.04
N HIS A 28 -5.83 1.78 -2.68
CA HIS A 28 -5.50 1.51 -1.29
C HIS A 28 -5.15 2.81 -0.57
N PHE A 29 -5.49 2.88 0.71
CA PHE A 29 -5.17 3.95 1.63
C PHE A 29 -4.12 3.44 2.63
N ILE A 30 -3.10 4.26 2.89
CA ILE A 30 -2.06 3.94 3.88
C ILE A 30 -2.27 4.86 5.06
N ASP A 31 -2.57 4.27 6.20
CA ASP A 31 -2.69 4.94 7.47
C ASP A 31 -1.29 5.33 7.97
N GLN A 32 -0.98 6.63 8.00
CA GLN A 32 0.32 7.14 8.41
C GLN A 32 0.54 7.09 9.93
N ASP A 33 -0.53 7.02 10.72
CA ASP A 33 -0.44 6.92 12.18
C ASP A 33 0.04 5.53 12.60
N VAL A 34 -0.36 4.50 11.85
CA VAL A 34 0.07 3.11 12.08
C VAL A 34 1.33 2.77 11.29
N CYS A 35 1.59 3.46 10.17
CA CYS A 35 2.71 3.16 9.29
C CYS A 35 4.06 3.47 9.94
N VAL A 36 4.83 2.43 10.22
CA VAL A 36 6.22 2.52 10.71
C VAL A 36 7.25 2.82 9.61
N LYS A 37 6.80 3.20 8.40
CA LYS A 37 7.65 3.51 7.23
C LYS A 37 8.65 2.40 6.88
N CYS A 38 8.23 1.14 6.99
CA CYS A 38 9.08 -0.03 6.68
C CYS A 38 9.51 -0.16 5.21
N GLY A 39 8.85 0.53 4.26
CA GLY A 39 9.20 0.47 2.83
C GLY A 39 8.76 -0.79 2.08
N ILE A 40 8.41 -1.88 2.78
CA ILE A 40 8.00 -3.16 2.17
C ILE A 40 6.88 -2.99 1.15
N CYS A 41 5.88 -2.17 1.46
CA CYS A 41 4.75 -1.94 0.57
C CYS A 41 5.18 -1.38 -0.80
N TYR A 42 6.22 -0.54 -0.83
CA TYR A 42 6.82 0.00 -2.04
C TYR A 42 7.57 -1.09 -2.82
N GLU A 43 8.39 -1.90 -2.15
CA GLU A 43 9.15 -2.98 -2.78
C GLU A 43 8.27 -4.05 -3.43
N VAL A 44 7.17 -4.44 -2.77
CA VAL A 44 6.24 -5.44 -3.32
C VAL A 44 5.33 -4.87 -4.42
N CYS A 45 5.25 -3.54 -4.54
CA CYS A 45 4.36 -2.90 -5.50
C CYS A 45 4.99 -2.86 -6.90
N LYS A 46 4.69 -3.88 -7.72
CA LYS A 46 5.12 -3.93 -9.14
C LYS A 46 4.63 -2.77 -10.02
N PHE A 47 3.70 -1.96 -9.54
CA PHE A 47 3.11 -0.84 -10.27
C PHE A 47 3.71 0.51 -9.86
N ASP A 48 4.64 0.52 -8.89
CA ASP A 48 5.14 1.75 -8.25
C ASP A 48 3.99 2.69 -7.87
N ALA A 49 2.89 2.09 -7.39
CA ALA A 49 1.65 2.80 -7.16
C ALA A 49 1.61 3.49 -5.79
N ILE A 50 2.57 3.16 -4.93
CA ILE A 50 2.70 3.68 -3.58
C ILE A 50 3.71 4.81 -3.62
N THR A 51 3.23 6.01 -3.29
CA THR A 51 4.06 7.21 -3.20
C THR A 51 4.03 7.63 -1.75
N VAL A 52 5.17 7.54 -1.08
CA VAL A 52 5.37 8.08 0.27
C VAL A 52 5.93 9.49 0.06
N LYS A 53 5.14 10.52 0.38
CA LYS A 53 5.63 11.90 0.47
C LYS A 53 5.79 12.24 1.94
#